data_AF-Q2EGS4-F1
#
_entry.id   AF-Q2EGS4-F1
#
_cell.length_a   1.000
_cell.length_b   1.000
_cell.length_c   1.000
_cell.angle_alpha   90.00
_cell.angle_beta   90.00
_cell.angle_gamma   90.00
#
_symmetry.space_group_name_H-M   'P 1'
#
loop_
_entity.id
_entity.type
_entity.pdbx_description
1 polymer ?
#
loop_
_entity_poly.entity_id
_entity_poly.type
_entity_poly.pdbx_seq_one_letter_code
_entity_poly.pdbx_strand_id
1 'polypeptide(L)'
;TSYIAGAWGHDPGLDGEEAYWIQPLANGNRLGITVRFYQTYEDFMAGRNHRDETLANSYTHANAIQGPGTIVYKGVVYYQCYNLPELCAFDLKTKQVRRLTLPDAGFNNKFPYCYYSCFDWTDINLSADEKGLWVM
;
A
#
# COMPACT_ATOMS: atom_id res chain seq x y z
N THR A 1 -1.41 2.22 -19.05
CA THR A 1 -1.68 0.86 -18.54
C THR A 1 -2.90 0.91 -17.66
N SER A 2 -3.84 -0.02 -17.80
CA SER A 2 -4.99 -0.13 -16.88
C SER A 2 -4.63 -1.09 -15.74
N TYR A 3 -4.91 -0.71 -14.50
CA TYR A 3 -4.75 -1.56 -13.33
C TYR A 3 -6.14 -2.00 -12.85
N ILE A 4 -6.29 -3.28 -12.49
CA ILE A 4 -7.59 -3.82 -12.06
C ILE A 4 -7.75 -3.83 -10.53
N ALA A 5 -6.65 -3.62 -9.80
CA ALA A 5 -6.61 -3.65 -8.35
C ALA A 5 -5.51 -2.75 -7.80
N GLY A 6 -5.67 -2.42 -6.53
CA GLY A 6 -4.80 -1.52 -5.80
C GLY A 6 -5.51 -0.98 -4.55
N ALA A 7 -4.86 -0.04 -3.90
CA ALA A 7 -5.44 0.79 -2.85
C ALA A 7 -5.44 2.25 -3.28
N TRP A 8 -6.30 3.06 -2.68
CA TRP A 8 -6.24 4.50 -2.78
C TRP A 8 -6.74 5.11 -1.47
N GLY A 9 -6.34 6.34 -1.20
CA GLY A 9 -6.74 7.00 0.01
C GLY A 9 -6.35 8.46 0.01
N HIS A 10 -6.56 9.05 1.17
CA HIS A 10 -6.31 10.44 1.45
C HIS A 10 -5.93 10.59 2.92
N ASP A 11 -4.81 11.23 3.17
CA ASP A 11 -4.27 11.41 4.50
C ASP A 11 -3.58 12.78 4.61
N PRO A 12 -3.52 13.37 5.83
CA PRO A 12 -2.68 14.52 6.07
C PRO A 12 -1.22 14.17 5.72
N GLY A 13 -0.65 14.92 4.78
CA GLY A 13 0.71 14.79 4.30
C GLY A 13 1.75 15.21 5.35
N LEU A 14 3.02 15.02 5.01
CA LEU A 14 4.16 15.30 5.90
C LEU A 14 4.20 16.74 6.44
N ASP A 15 3.75 17.69 5.63
CA ASP A 15 3.76 19.12 5.95
C ASP A 15 2.38 19.63 6.42
N GLY A 16 1.44 18.71 6.69
CA GLY A 16 0.06 19.02 7.06
C GLY A 16 -0.84 19.35 5.87
N GLU A 17 -0.32 19.31 4.64
CA GLU A 17 -1.09 19.44 3.41
C GLU A 17 -1.80 18.12 3.07
N GLU A 18 -3.03 18.20 2.58
CA GLU A 18 -3.79 17.04 2.14
C GLU A 18 -3.08 16.30 1.01
N ALA A 19 -2.94 14.98 1.12
CA ALA A 19 -2.32 14.15 0.11
C ALA A 19 -3.28 13.04 -0.33
N TYR A 20 -3.58 12.99 -1.63
CA TYR A 20 -4.33 11.90 -2.24
C TYR A 20 -3.35 10.92 -2.86
N TRP A 21 -3.63 9.62 -2.76
CA TRP A 21 -2.70 8.63 -3.27
C TRP A 21 -3.39 7.40 -3.85
N ILE A 22 -2.69 6.73 -4.75
CA ILE A 22 -3.06 5.45 -5.34
C ILE A 22 -1.86 4.52 -5.26
N GLN A 23 -2.08 3.29 -4.83
CA GLN A 23 -1.12 2.20 -4.93
C GLN A 23 -1.66 1.20 -5.96
N PRO A 24 -1.25 1.30 -7.24
CA PRO A 24 -1.68 0.35 -8.26
C PRO A 24 -0.92 -0.99 -8.15
N LEU A 25 -1.61 -2.09 -8.44
CA LEU A 25 -1.01 -3.43 -8.47
C LEU A 25 -0.83 -3.95 -9.90
N ALA A 26 0.37 -4.41 -10.21
CA ALA A 26 0.71 -5.20 -11.37
C ALA A 26 0.40 -6.69 -11.14
N ASN A 27 0.26 -7.43 -12.23
CA ASN A 27 -0.05 -8.86 -12.23
C ASN A 27 -1.34 -9.19 -11.45
N GLY A 28 -2.42 -8.52 -11.84
CA GLY A 28 -3.72 -8.63 -11.17
C GLY A 28 -3.72 -7.93 -9.82
N ASN A 29 -3.89 -8.71 -8.75
CA ASN A 29 -4.15 -8.20 -7.41
C ASN A 29 -2.93 -8.28 -6.47
N ARG A 30 -1.74 -8.58 -7.00
CA ARG A 30 -0.63 -9.04 -6.16
C ARG A 30 0.51 -8.05 -5.99
N LEU A 31 1.11 -7.55 -7.08
CA LEU A 31 2.47 -7.01 -7.01
C LEU A 31 2.49 -5.50 -7.14
N GLY A 32 3.10 -4.78 -6.19
CA GLY A 32 3.27 -3.34 -6.27
C GLY A 32 4.72 -2.91 -5.99
N ILE A 33 5.17 -1.84 -6.64
CA ILE A 33 6.47 -1.21 -6.35
C ILE A 33 6.38 0.31 -6.25
N THR A 34 5.21 0.89 -6.53
CA THR A 34 5.02 2.33 -6.63
C THR A 34 3.78 2.75 -5.89
N VAL A 35 3.86 3.90 -5.22
CA VAL A 35 2.71 4.68 -4.76
C VAL A 35 2.70 6.00 -5.50
N ARG A 36 1.56 6.36 -6.04
CA ARG A 36 1.33 7.60 -6.78
C ARG A 36 0.66 8.61 -5.87
N PHE A 37 1.18 9.82 -5.82
CA PHE A 37 0.66 10.92 -5.02
C PHE A 37 0.14 12.06 -5.89
N TYR A 38 -0.91 12.70 -5.42
CA TYR A 38 -1.55 13.87 -6.01
C TYR A 38 -1.70 14.95 -4.94
N GLN A 39 -1.34 16.17 -5.31
CA GLN A 39 -1.38 17.33 -4.40
C GLN A 39 -2.81 17.84 -4.16
N THR A 40 -3.71 17.65 -5.12
CA THR A 40 -5.07 18.18 -5.07
C THR A 40 -6.09 17.12 -5.44
N TYR A 41 -7.31 17.28 -4.92
CA TYR A 41 -8.45 16.43 -5.29
C TYR A 41 -8.74 16.50 -6.79
N GLU A 42 -8.61 17.69 -7.40
CA GLU A 42 -8.84 17.85 -8.83
C GLU A 42 -7.84 17.04 -9.67
N ASP A 43 -6.55 17.11 -9.31
CA ASP A 43 -5.50 16.33 -9.97
C ASP A 43 -5.72 14.81 -9.78
N PHE A 44 -6.14 14.39 -8.58
CA PHE A 44 -6.48 13.00 -8.28
C PHE A 44 -7.62 12.49 -9.16
N MET A 45 -8.74 13.22 -9.21
CA MET A 45 -9.91 12.83 -10.00
C MET A 45 -9.64 12.85 -11.51
N ALA A 46 -8.81 13.78 -11.98
CA ALA A 46 -8.41 13.87 -13.38
C ALA A 46 -7.23 12.95 -13.74
N GLY A 47 -6.59 12.29 -12.78
CA GLY A 47 -5.43 11.43 -12.98
C GLY A 47 -4.18 12.16 -13.51
N ARG A 48 -4.05 13.47 -13.30
CA ARG A 48 -2.98 14.33 -13.84
C ARG A 48 -2.01 14.83 -12.75
N ASN A 49 -0.88 15.41 -13.16
CA ASN A 49 0.11 16.07 -12.28
C ASN A 49 0.54 15.25 -11.05
N HIS A 50 0.64 13.93 -11.22
CA HIS A 50 1.01 13.04 -10.14
C HIS A 50 2.53 12.91 -9.99
N ARG A 51 2.96 12.51 -8.79
CA ARG A 51 4.31 12.08 -8.49
C ARG A 51 4.30 10.61 -8.11
N ASP A 52 5.15 9.83 -8.76
CA ASP A 52 5.35 8.42 -8.42
C ASP A 52 6.52 8.27 -7.45
N GLU A 53 6.28 7.52 -6.38
CA GLU A 53 7.28 7.09 -5.41
C GLU A 53 7.55 5.61 -5.60
N THR A 54 8.79 5.25 -5.95
CA THR A 54 9.21 3.86 -6.14
C THR A 54 9.80 3.33 -4.83
N LEU A 55 9.16 2.31 -4.26
CA LEU A 55 9.51 1.72 -2.97
C LEU A 55 10.51 0.57 -3.10
N ALA A 56 10.60 -0.06 -4.27
CA ALA A 56 11.51 -1.18 -4.53
C ALA A 56 11.92 -1.26 -6.00
N ASN A 57 13.10 -1.83 -6.27
CA ASN A 57 13.69 -1.88 -7.61
C ASN A 57 13.10 -3.00 -8.51
N SER A 58 12.30 -3.91 -7.96
CA SER A 58 11.60 -4.96 -8.72
C SER A 58 10.39 -5.49 -7.95
N TYR A 59 9.44 -6.11 -8.64
CA TYR A 59 8.23 -6.69 -8.04
C TYR A 59 8.49 -7.89 -7.12
N THR A 60 9.67 -8.50 -7.21
CA THR A 60 10.07 -9.65 -6.37
C THR A 60 11.12 -9.26 -5.33
N HIS A 61 11.48 -7.98 -5.25
CA HIS A 61 12.36 -7.48 -4.21
C HIS A 61 11.69 -7.65 -2.85
N ALA A 62 12.45 -7.98 -1.81
CA ALA A 62 11.88 -8.30 -0.50
C ALA A 62 11.11 -7.13 0.14
N ASN A 63 11.40 -5.88 -0.26
CA ASN A 63 10.68 -4.66 0.17
C ASN A 63 9.53 -4.24 -0.78
N ALA A 64 9.22 -5.01 -1.81
CA ALA A 64 8.09 -4.71 -2.69
C ALA A 64 6.76 -4.95 -1.97
N ILE A 65 5.69 -4.36 -2.52
CA ILE A 65 4.33 -4.47 -1.99
C ILE A 65 3.70 -5.79 -2.43
N GLN A 66 3.01 -6.45 -1.51
CA GLN A 66 2.08 -7.52 -1.81
C GLN A 66 0.64 -7.13 -1.41
N GLY A 67 -0.29 -7.32 -2.34
CA GLY A 67 -1.72 -7.15 -2.10
C GLY A 67 -2.19 -5.69 -2.00
N PRO A 68 -3.52 -5.46 -1.92
CA PRO A 68 -4.12 -4.14 -1.89
C PRO A 68 -4.26 -3.57 -0.46
N GLY A 69 -3.57 -4.12 0.54
CA GLY A 69 -3.66 -3.68 1.93
C GLY A 69 -2.86 -2.40 2.26
N THR A 70 -2.34 -1.69 1.26
CA THR A 70 -1.45 -0.53 1.48
C THR A 70 -2.21 0.67 2.04
N ILE A 71 -1.63 1.37 3.01
CA ILE A 71 -2.07 2.70 3.43
C ILE A 71 -0.91 3.68 3.55
N VAL A 72 -1.20 4.97 3.56
CA VAL A 72 -0.26 6.03 3.93
C VAL A 72 -0.69 6.59 5.27
N TYR A 73 0.22 6.73 6.22
CA TYR A 73 -0.10 7.33 7.51
C TYR A 73 1.08 8.12 8.05
N LYS A 74 0.87 9.41 8.32
CA LYS A 74 1.90 10.34 8.85
C LYS A 74 3.20 10.30 8.03
N GLY A 75 3.07 10.31 6.70
CA GLY A 75 4.21 10.34 5.77
C GLY A 75 4.99 9.04 5.62
N VAL A 76 4.42 7.92 6.07
CA VAL A 76 4.99 6.58 5.91
C VAL A 76 3.99 5.73 5.12
N VAL A 77 4.49 5.00 4.12
CA VAL A 77 3.69 3.99 3.41
C VAL A 77 3.80 2.68 4.15
N TYR A 78 2.68 2.14 4.61
CA TYR A 78 2.61 0.84 5.28
C TYR A 78 1.93 -0.19 4.38
N TYR A 79 2.52 -1.37 4.25
CA TYR A 79 2.07 -2.41 3.32
C TYR A 79 2.62 -3.77 3.73
N GLN A 80 2.06 -4.86 3.19
CA GLN A 80 2.65 -6.19 3.35
C GLN A 80 3.92 -6.32 2.48
N CYS A 81 5.04 -6.71 3.08
CA CYS A 81 6.28 -7.01 2.35
C CYS A 81 6.08 -8.23 1.42
N TYR A 82 6.72 -8.19 0.26
CA TYR A 82 6.62 -9.23 -0.74
C TYR A 82 6.84 -10.64 -0.19
N ASN A 83 5.83 -11.49 -0.35
CA ASN A 83 5.87 -12.92 -0.07
C ASN A 83 6.32 -13.28 1.36
N LEU A 84 6.01 -12.42 2.33
CA LEU A 84 6.31 -12.62 3.75
C LEU A 84 5.12 -12.18 4.61
N PRO A 85 4.93 -12.78 5.81
CA PRO A 85 4.01 -12.27 6.83
C PRO A 85 4.68 -11.14 7.61
N GLU A 86 5.15 -10.12 6.90
CA GLU A 86 5.82 -8.94 7.47
C GLU A 86 5.14 -7.67 6.95
N LEU A 87 5.05 -6.66 7.80
CA LEU A 87 4.73 -5.30 7.40
C LEU A 87 6.03 -4.57 7.02
N CYS A 88 5.97 -3.84 5.93
CA CYS A 88 6.98 -2.90 5.49
C CYS A 88 6.46 -1.47 5.75
N ALA A 89 7.33 -0.63 6.29
CA ALA A 89 7.07 0.78 6.56
C ALA A 89 8.13 1.61 5.82
N PHE A 90 7.75 2.17 4.67
CA PHE A 90 8.61 3.02 3.84
C PHE A 90 8.42 4.49 4.23
N ASP A 91 9.46 5.11 4.76
CA ASP A 91 9.44 6.53 5.12
C ASP A 91 9.62 7.40 3.87
N LEU A 92 8.62 8.23 3.54
CA LEU A 92 8.64 9.04 2.31
C LEU A 92 9.74 10.10 2.32
N LYS A 93 10.26 10.51 3.48
CA LYS A 93 11.31 11.52 3.62
C LYS A 93 12.70 10.90 3.58
N THR A 94 12.93 9.87 4.39
CA THR A 94 14.26 9.24 4.52
C THR A 94 14.51 8.16 3.48
N LYS A 95 13.46 7.70 2.79
CA LYS A 95 13.48 6.60 1.82
C LYS A 95 13.96 5.26 2.41
N GLN A 96 13.89 5.12 3.73
CA GLN A 96 14.25 3.88 4.42
C GLN A 96 13.02 3.00 4.64
N VAL A 97 13.23 1.68 4.56
CA VAL A 97 12.22 0.67 4.88
C VAL A 97 12.53 0.07 6.25
N ARG A 98 11.54 0.10 7.14
CA ARG A 98 11.52 -0.69 8.37
C ARG A 98 10.57 -1.87 8.20
N ARG A 99 10.80 -2.93 8.95
CA ARG A 99 9.99 -4.14 8.89
C ARG A 99 9.50 -4.58 10.26
N LEU A 100 8.33 -5.19 10.28
CA LEU A 100 7.73 -5.78 11.47
C LEU A 100 7.14 -7.15 11.11
N THR A 101 7.61 -8.21 11.76
CA THR A 101 7.02 -9.55 11.61
C THR A 101 5.64 -9.58 12.25
N LEU A 102 4.69 -10.22 11.57
CA LEU A 102 3.37 -10.55 12.12
C LEU A 102 3.34 -12.03 12.50
N PRO A 103 3.49 -12.36 13.80
CA PRO A 103 3.46 -13.75 14.24
C PRO A 103 2.15 -14.42 13.83
N ASP A 104 2.23 -15.64 13.32
CA ASP A 104 1.10 -16.50 12.97
C ASP A 104 0.14 -15.97 11.89
N ALA A 105 0.44 -14.81 11.28
CA ALA A 105 -0.37 -14.24 10.22
C ALA A 105 -0.39 -15.15 8.98
N GLY A 106 -1.58 -15.33 8.41
CA GLY A 106 -1.71 -15.94 7.10
C GLY A 106 -1.26 -14.99 6.00
N PHE A 107 -0.72 -15.55 4.93
CA PHE A 107 -0.38 -14.82 3.73
C PHE A 107 -0.41 -15.77 2.53
N ASN A 108 -0.37 -15.22 1.33
CA ASN A 108 -0.44 -15.97 0.07
C ASN A 108 -1.75 -16.75 -0.08
N ASN A 109 -2.90 -16.07 0.09
CA ASN A 109 -4.25 -16.62 -0.04
C ASN A 109 -4.56 -17.73 0.99
N LYS A 110 -3.96 -17.65 2.18
CA LYS A 110 -4.32 -18.52 3.31
C LYS A 110 -5.65 -18.10 3.92
N PHE A 111 -5.88 -16.79 4.09
CA PHE A 111 -7.08 -16.19 4.66
C PHE A 111 -7.51 -14.92 3.88
N PRO A 112 -7.77 -14.99 2.56
CA PRO A 112 -8.25 -13.84 1.80
C PRO A 112 -9.68 -13.45 2.22
N TYR A 113 -10.04 -12.19 2.02
CA TYR A 113 -11.44 -11.79 2.08
C TYR A 113 -12.26 -12.54 1.03
N CYS A 114 -13.40 -13.09 1.45
CA CYS A 114 -14.31 -13.82 0.57
C CYS A 114 -15.75 -13.39 0.80
N TYR A 115 -16.52 -13.35 -0.29
CA TYR A 115 -17.97 -13.29 -0.24
C TYR A 115 -18.55 -14.45 -1.06
N TYR A 116 -18.97 -14.22 -2.32
CA TYR A 116 -19.30 -15.30 -3.26
C TYR A 116 -18.07 -15.89 -3.96
N SER A 117 -17.05 -15.06 -4.16
CA SER A 117 -15.70 -15.44 -4.57
C SER A 117 -14.70 -14.78 -3.62
N CYS A 118 -13.47 -15.30 -3.58
CA CYS A 118 -12.40 -14.71 -2.79
C CYS A 118 -11.64 -13.64 -3.57
N PHE A 119 -11.16 -12.63 -2.85
CA PHE A 119 -10.28 -11.59 -3.36
C PHE A 119 -8.85 -11.96 -3.03
N ASP A 120 -8.12 -12.47 -4.01
CA ASP A 120 -6.74 -12.92 -3.80
C ASP A 120 -5.84 -11.79 -3.25
N TRP A 121 -4.88 -12.19 -2.42
CA TRP A 121 -3.80 -11.39 -1.83
C TRP A 121 -4.29 -10.33 -0.85
N THR A 122 -5.43 -10.58 -0.21
CA THR A 122 -6.03 -9.68 0.80
C THR A 122 -5.83 -10.17 2.24
N ASP A 123 -4.97 -11.16 2.47
CA ASP A 123 -4.73 -11.78 3.78
C ASP A 123 -4.28 -10.79 4.87
N ILE A 124 -3.54 -9.75 4.48
CA ILE A 124 -3.03 -8.71 5.38
C ILE A 124 -3.56 -7.37 4.86
N ASN A 125 -4.40 -6.73 5.66
CA ASN A 125 -5.00 -5.44 5.31
C ASN A 125 -4.74 -4.42 6.41
N LEU A 126 -4.22 -3.24 6.05
CA LEU A 126 -3.98 -2.18 7.02
C LEU A 126 -5.11 -1.15 7.02
N SER A 127 -5.34 -0.57 8.20
CA SER A 127 -6.20 0.59 8.37
C SER A 127 -5.61 1.55 9.39
N ALA A 128 -6.08 2.79 9.36
CA ALA A 128 -5.73 3.79 10.35
C ALA A 128 -6.97 4.55 10.79
N ASP A 129 -6.98 4.97 12.06
CA ASP A 129 -8.01 5.80 12.66
C ASP A 129 -7.39 6.84 13.60
N GLU A 130 -8.22 7.55 14.36
CA GLU A 130 -7.77 8.54 15.34
C GLU A 130 -6.94 7.94 16.49
N LYS A 131 -6.99 6.61 16.70
CA LYS A 131 -6.28 5.91 17.78
C LYS A 131 -4.97 5.31 17.31
N GLY A 132 -4.82 5.01 16.02
CA GLY A 132 -3.54 4.57 15.47
C GLY A 132 -3.63 3.79 14.18
N LEU A 133 -2.67 2.88 14.02
CA LEU A 133 -2.50 1.99 12.89
C LEU A 133 -2.93 0.58 13.30
N TRP A 134 -3.70 -0.07 12.44
CA TRP A 134 -4.22 -1.41 12.65
C TRP A 134 -3.85 -2.30 11.47
N VAL A 135 -3.74 -3.60 11.74
CA VAL A 135 -3.59 -4.64 10.73
C VAL A 135 -4.61 -5.73 11.03
N MET A 136 -5.27 -6.19 9.98
CA MET A 136 -6.30 -7.23 10.00
C MET A 136 -5.84 -8.40 9.14
#